data_AF-U6DSE0-F1
#
_entry.id   AF-U6DSE0-F1
#
_cell.length_a   1.000
_cell.length_b   1.000
_cell.length_c   1.000
_cell.angle_alpha   90.00
_cell.angle_beta   90.00
_cell.angle_gamma   90.00
#
_symmetry.space_group_name_H-M   'P 1'
#
loop_
_entity.id
_entity.type
_entity.pdbx_description
1 polymer ?
#
loop_
_entity_poly.entity_id
_entity_poly.type
_entity_poly.pdbx_seq_one_letter_code
_entity_poly.pdbx_strand_id
1 'polypeptide(L)'
;DFVLYQTLSFPAVSAEPFLYSSDLYLALAQPGASACTVLKWDYVERQLRDYDRIPAPSAVHCKPMVVDSQLYMVVAQLFGGSYIYHWDPNTTRFTKLQDIDPQRVRKPNDLEAFRIDGDWYFAVADSSKAGATSLYRWH
;
A
#
# COMPACT_ATOMS: atom_id res chain seq x y z
N ASP A 1 -23.97 13.96 -10.67
CA ASP A 1 -24.30 12.95 -9.64
C ASP A 1 -23.32 11.79 -9.69
N PHE A 2 -23.00 11.19 -8.55
CA PHE A 2 -22.17 9.98 -8.48
C PHE A 2 -23.05 8.74 -8.73
N VAL A 3 -22.61 7.85 -9.61
CA VAL A 3 -23.30 6.60 -9.94
C VAL A 3 -22.39 5.42 -9.63
N LEU A 4 -22.94 4.36 -9.05
CA LEU A 4 -22.21 3.11 -8.81
C LEU A 4 -21.73 2.53 -10.15
N TYR A 5 -20.41 2.50 -10.34
CA TYR A 5 -19.79 1.98 -11.57
C TYR A 5 -19.54 0.46 -11.50
N GLN A 6 -18.91 0.01 -10.41
CA GLN A 6 -18.53 -1.38 -10.18
C GLN A 6 -18.53 -1.67 -8.68
N THR A 7 -18.94 -2.89 -8.31
CA THR A 7 -18.78 -3.43 -6.95
C THR A 7 -17.74 -4.54 -7.01
N LEU A 8 -16.68 -4.45 -6.20
CA LEU A 8 -15.70 -5.54 -6.05
C LEU A 8 -16.33 -6.68 -5.23
N SER A 9 -16.04 -7.92 -5.58
CA SER A 9 -16.63 -9.13 -4.96
C SER A 9 -16.04 -9.50 -3.59
N PHE A 10 -15.26 -8.59 -3.00
CA PHE A 10 -14.55 -8.81 -1.76
C PHE A 10 -14.45 -7.52 -0.94
N PRO A 11 -14.34 -7.62 0.39
CA PRO A 11 -14.07 -6.47 1.24
C PRO A 11 -12.59 -6.07 1.21
N ALA A 12 -12.33 -4.78 1.43
CA ALA A 12 -11.03 -4.21 1.72
C ALA A 12 -11.21 -3.12 2.79
N VAL A 13 -10.20 -2.89 3.62
CA VAL A 13 -10.25 -1.88 4.70
C VAL A 13 -9.63 -0.54 4.29
N SER A 14 -8.85 -0.53 3.22
CA SER A 14 -8.31 0.68 2.58
C SER A 14 -8.18 0.48 1.08
N ALA A 15 -8.21 1.59 0.33
CA ALA A 15 -8.10 1.62 -1.12
C ALA A 15 -7.29 2.84 -1.57
N GLU A 16 -6.15 2.61 -2.22
CA GLU A 16 -5.20 3.65 -2.62
C GLU A 16 -4.98 3.61 -4.15
N PRO A 17 -5.50 4.60 -4.90
CA PRO A 17 -5.23 4.69 -6.33
C PRO A 17 -3.81 5.22 -6.56
N PHE A 18 -3.13 4.71 -7.59
CA PHE A 18 -1.83 5.23 -7.99
C PHE A 18 -1.57 5.06 -9.48
N LEU A 19 -0.72 5.95 -10.01
CA LEU A 19 -0.22 5.87 -11.37
C LEU A 19 1.22 5.34 -11.35
N TYR A 20 1.49 4.32 -12.15
CA TYR A 20 2.83 3.77 -12.32
C TYR A 20 3.04 3.38 -13.78
N SER A 21 4.16 3.77 -14.38
CA SER A 21 4.44 3.48 -15.80
C SER A 21 3.29 3.88 -16.75
N SER A 22 2.60 4.99 -16.48
CA SER A 22 1.44 5.52 -17.23
C SER A 22 0.14 4.71 -17.14
N ASP A 23 0.09 3.69 -16.28
CA ASP A 23 -1.11 2.90 -16.02
C ASP A 23 -1.72 3.23 -14.66
N LEU A 24 -3.04 3.06 -14.54
CA LEU A 24 -3.78 3.23 -13.30
C LEU A 24 -3.90 1.90 -12.55
N TYR A 25 -3.60 1.95 -11.26
CA TYR A 25 -3.69 0.83 -10.34
C TYR A 25 -4.46 1.22 -9.08
N LEU A 26 -4.91 0.20 -8.35
CA LEU A 26 -5.54 0.33 -7.05
C LEU A 26 -4.92 -0.67 -6.09
N ALA A 27 -4.34 -0.20 -5.00
CA ALA A 27 -3.85 -1.03 -3.90
C ALA A 27 -4.94 -1.17 -2.83
N LEU A 28 -5.18 -2.40 -2.37
CA LEU A 28 -6.27 -2.74 -1.45
C LEU A 28 -5.73 -3.57 -0.29
N ALA A 29 -5.91 -3.11 0.95
CA ALA A 29 -5.60 -3.92 2.12
C ALA A 29 -6.77 -4.85 2.43
N GLN A 30 -6.53 -6.16 2.46
CA GLN A 30 -7.55 -7.18 2.66
C GLN A 30 -7.19 -8.08 3.85
N PRO A 31 -7.66 -7.76 5.08
CA PRO A 31 -7.39 -8.57 6.26
C PRO A 31 -7.86 -10.03 6.09
N GLY A 32 -9.07 -10.22 5.54
CA GLY A 32 -9.66 -11.55 5.33
C GLY A 32 -8.92 -12.41 4.32
N ALA A 33 -8.29 -11.80 3.31
CA ALA A 33 -7.43 -12.49 2.35
C ALA A 33 -5.97 -12.56 2.81
N SER A 34 -5.63 -11.93 3.95
CA SER A 34 -4.25 -11.77 4.43
C SER A 34 -3.31 -11.25 3.35
N ALA A 35 -3.76 -10.23 2.60
CA ALA A 35 -3.03 -9.72 1.46
C ALA A 35 -3.19 -8.20 1.27
N CYS A 36 -2.17 -7.63 0.64
CA CYS A 36 -2.25 -6.39 -0.09
C CYS A 36 -2.47 -6.70 -1.57
N THR A 37 -3.68 -6.50 -2.08
CA THR A 37 -4.02 -6.81 -3.48
C THR A 37 -3.84 -5.57 -4.33
N VAL A 38 -3.13 -5.71 -5.45
CA VAL A 38 -3.01 -4.68 -6.47
C VAL A 38 -3.88 -5.07 -7.65
N LEU A 39 -4.79 -4.18 -8.02
CA LEU A 39 -5.58 -4.26 -9.23
C LEU A 39 -5.04 -3.27 -10.27
N LYS A 40 -5.14 -3.61 -11.54
CA LYS A 40 -4.83 -2.73 -12.67
C LYS A 40 -6.12 -2.39 -13.43
N TRP A 41 -6.25 -1.15 -13.87
CA TRP A 41 -7.34 -0.75 -14.75
C TRP A 41 -7.14 -1.31 -16.16
N ASP A 42 -8.11 -2.07 -16.65
CA ASP A 42 -8.18 -2.52 -18.03
C ASP A 42 -8.88 -1.45 -18.88
N TYR A 43 -8.16 -0.83 -19.82
CA TYR A 43 -8.70 0.23 -20.67
C TYR A 43 -9.63 -0.26 -21.78
N VAL A 44 -9.58 -1.56 -22.14
CA VAL A 44 -10.41 -2.16 -23.18
C VAL A 44 -11.76 -2.55 -22.59
N GLU A 45 -11.73 -3.32 -21.50
CA GLU A 45 -12.93 -3.82 -20.83
C GLU A 45 -13.51 -2.83 -19.82
N ARG A 46 -12.76 -1.78 -19.49
CA ARG A 46 -13.14 -0.71 -18.55
C ARG A 46 -13.49 -1.26 -17.16
N GLN A 47 -12.63 -2.13 -16.63
CA GLN A 47 -12.79 -2.70 -15.30
C GLN A 47 -11.45 -2.91 -14.59
N LEU A 48 -11.48 -2.97 -13.25
CA LEU A 48 -10.32 -3.36 -12.47
C LEU A 48 -10.09 -4.87 -12.57
N ARG A 49 -8.85 -5.28 -12.88
CA ARG A 49 -8.41 -6.68 -12.95
C ARG A 49 -7.28 -6.94 -11.97
N ASP A 50 -7.19 -8.18 -11.49
CA ASP A 50 -6.07 -8.63 -10.64
C ASP A 50 -4.72 -8.40 -11.33
N TYR A 51 -3.75 -7.85 -10.59
CA TYR A 51 -2.39 -7.60 -11.08
C TYR A 51 -1.34 -8.34 -10.26
N ASP A 52 -1.23 -8.05 -8.97
CA ASP A 52 -0.31 -8.74 -8.05
C ASP A 52 -0.87 -8.78 -6.62
N ARG A 53 -0.28 -9.61 -5.76
CA ARG A 53 -0.66 -9.75 -4.35
C ARG A 53 0.57 -9.88 -3.46
N ILE A 54 0.67 -9.01 -2.47
CA ILE A 54 1.68 -9.11 -1.41
C ILE A 54 1.06 -9.85 -0.23
N PRO A 55 1.62 -10.99 0.22
CA PRO A 55 1.17 -11.65 1.45
C PRO A 55 1.34 -10.70 2.64
N ALA A 56 0.23 -10.38 3.29
CA ALA A 56 0.18 -9.40 4.37
C ALA A 56 -0.87 -9.76 5.42
N PRO A 57 -0.53 -10.62 6.41
CA PRO A 57 -1.46 -11.04 7.45
C PRO A 57 -2.00 -9.86 8.24
N SER A 58 -3.32 -9.74 8.32
CA SER A 58 -3.98 -8.61 9.01
C SER A 58 -3.52 -7.23 8.51
N ALA A 59 -3.37 -7.10 7.19
CA ALA A 59 -3.12 -5.83 6.52
C ALA A 59 -4.22 -4.81 6.85
N VAL A 60 -3.81 -3.60 7.21
CA VAL A 60 -4.71 -2.46 7.47
C VAL A 60 -4.57 -1.37 6.40
N HIS A 61 -3.35 -1.16 5.90
CA HIS A 61 -3.11 -0.16 4.87
C HIS A 61 -2.01 -0.59 3.92
N CYS A 62 -2.24 -0.33 2.65
CA CYS A 62 -1.31 -0.52 1.55
C CYS A 62 -1.07 0.81 0.85
N LYS A 63 0.02 1.50 1.17
CA LYS A 63 0.31 2.82 0.59
C LYS A 63 1.33 2.69 -0.55
N PRO A 64 0.93 2.89 -1.81
CA PRO A 64 1.87 2.94 -2.92
C PRO A 64 2.67 4.25 -2.87
N MET A 65 3.96 4.18 -3.20
CA MET A 65 4.83 5.33 -3.36
C MET A 65 5.63 5.17 -4.65
N VAL A 66 5.52 6.16 -5.54
CA VAL A 66 6.30 6.19 -6.79
C VAL A 66 7.40 7.25 -6.66
N VAL A 67 8.62 6.78 -6.43
CA VAL A 67 9.80 7.62 -6.19
C VAL A 67 10.78 7.40 -7.32
N ASP A 68 11.16 8.46 -8.04
CA ASP A 68 12.10 8.40 -9.17
C ASP A 68 11.77 7.29 -10.19
N SER A 69 10.48 7.16 -10.53
CA SER A 69 9.93 6.13 -11.42
C SER A 69 10.06 4.68 -10.92
N GLN A 70 10.43 4.47 -9.66
CA GLN A 70 10.41 3.18 -8.97
C GLN A 70 9.15 3.08 -8.11
N LEU A 71 8.55 1.89 -8.04
CA LEU A 71 7.35 1.64 -7.24
C LEU A 71 7.71 0.92 -5.94
N TYR A 72 7.24 1.51 -4.85
CA TYR A 72 7.30 0.95 -3.50
C TYR A 72 5.88 0.78 -2.95
N MET A 73 5.73 -0.15 -2.02
CA MET A 73 4.49 -0.35 -1.27
C MET A 73 4.83 -0.40 0.22
N VAL A 74 4.27 0.54 0.99
CA VAL A 74 4.32 0.48 2.46
C VAL A 74 3.11 -0.32 2.92
N VAL A 75 3.36 -1.44 3.60
CA VAL A 75 2.33 -2.37 4.06
C VAL A 75 2.28 -2.32 5.59
N ALA A 76 1.20 -1.75 6.10
CA ALA A 76 0.91 -1.71 7.53
C ALA A 76 0.08 -2.93 7.95
N GLN A 77 0.50 -3.61 9.02
CA GLN A 77 -0.18 -4.79 9.55
C GLN A 77 -0.36 -4.69 11.07
N LEU A 78 -1.48 -5.22 11.58
CA LEU A 78 -1.73 -5.27 13.04
C LEU A 78 -0.92 -6.35 13.76
N PHE A 79 -0.48 -7.37 13.01
CA PHE A 79 0.26 -8.52 13.51
C PHE A 79 1.41 -8.85 12.57
N GLY A 80 2.48 -9.43 13.13
CA GLY A 80 3.61 -9.89 12.33
C GLY A 80 4.54 -8.78 11.83
N GLY A 81 4.38 -7.51 12.21
CA GLY A 81 5.24 -6.40 11.78
C GLY A 81 4.74 -5.71 10.51
N SER A 82 5.23 -4.49 10.23
CA SER A 82 4.94 -3.73 9.02
C SER A 82 6.19 -3.61 8.16
N TYR A 83 6.02 -3.42 6.85
CA TYR A 83 7.11 -3.62 5.89
C TYR A 83 7.03 -2.64 4.72
N ILE A 84 8.17 -2.42 4.07
CA ILE A 84 8.26 -1.72 2.78
C ILE A 84 8.67 -2.75 1.74
N TYR A 85 7.94 -2.79 0.63
CA TYR A 85 8.22 -3.62 -0.53
C TYR A 85 8.65 -2.76 -1.71
N HIS A 86 9.48 -3.32 -2.59
CA HIS A 86 9.87 -2.73 -3.87
C HIS A 86 9.37 -3.61 -5.02
N TRP A 87 8.85 -2.97 -6.07
CA TRP A 87 8.43 -3.64 -7.29
C TRP A 87 9.62 -3.87 -8.22
N ASP A 88 9.93 -5.14 -8.51
CA ASP A 88 10.94 -5.49 -9.51
C ASP A 88 10.28 -5.73 -10.87
N PRO A 89 10.51 -4.86 -11.89
CA PRO A 89 9.91 -5.04 -13.21
C PRO A 89 10.46 -6.26 -13.96
N ASN A 90 11.64 -6.78 -13.61
CA ASN A 90 12.22 -7.95 -14.28
C ASN A 90 11.54 -9.24 -13.85
N THR A 91 11.18 -9.33 -12.57
CA THR A 91 10.54 -10.50 -11.98
C THR A 91 9.03 -10.32 -11.76
N THR A 92 8.51 -9.14 -12.13
CA THR A 92 7.11 -8.68 -12.06
C THR A 92 6.45 -9.04 -10.73
N ARG A 93 7.14 -8.72 -9.63
CA ARG A 93 6.66 -9.01 -8.28
C ARG A 93 7.16 -7.97 -7.29
N PHE A 94 6.42 -7.81 -6.21
CA PHE A 94 6.95 -7.14 -5.03
C PHE A 94 7.93 -8.04 -4.26
N THR A 95 9.05 -7.45 -3.84
CA THR A 95 10.00 -8.07 -2.92
C THR A 95 10.14 -7.23 -1.67
N LYS A 96 10.27 -7.88 -0.50
CA LYS A 96 10.41 -7.16 0.77
C LYS A 96 11.76 -6.43 0.77
N LEU A 97 11.72 -5.12 0.94
CA LEU A 97 12.90 -4.26 0.98
C LEU A 97 13.34 -4.00 2.43
N GLN A 98 12.41 -3.63 3.29
CA GLN A 98 12.72 -3.14 4.64
C GLN A 98 11.64 -3.50 5.66
N ASP A 99 12.06 -3.76 6.89
CA ASP A 99 11.18 -3.89 8.06
C ASP A 99 10.96 -2.53 8.72
N ILE A 100 9.73 -2.22 9.12
CA ILE A 100 9.41 -1.07 9.98
C ILE A 100 9.58 -1.52 11.43
N ASP A 101 10.32 -0.75 12.24
CA ASP A 101 10.61 -1.07 13.63
C ASP A 101 9.31 -1.35 14.43
N PRO A 102 9.08 -2.61 14.87
CA PRO A 102 7.87 -3.00 15.58
C PRO A 102 7.82 -2.43 17.01
N GLN A 103 8.94 -1.91 17.54
CA GLN A 103 8.93 -1.19 18.81
C GLN A 103 8.41 0.24 18.65
N ARG A 104 8.57 0.82 17.46
CA ARG A 104 8.04 2.15 17.10
C ARG A 104 6.58 2.09 16.68
N VAL A 105 6.27 1.21 15.72
CA VAL A 105 4.94 1.05 15.12
C VAL A 105 4.39 -0.32 15.54
N ARG A 106 3.37 -0.30 16.39
CA ARG A 106 2.75 -1.47 17.03
C ARG A 106 1.35 -1.76 16.54
N LYS A 107 0.51 -0.73 16.38
CA LYS A 107 -0.88 -0.84 15.91
C LYS A 107 -1.15 0.24 14.86
N PRO A 108 -0.51 0.13 13.68
CA PRO A 108 -0.74 1.08 12.61
C PRO A 108 -2.22 1.03 12.21
N ASN A 109 -2.76 2.18 11.86
CA ASN A 109 -4.16 2.31 11.43
C ASN A 109 -4.29 3.02 10.09
N ASP A 110 -3.37 3.93 9.78
CA ASP A 110 -3.41 4.75 8.58
C ASP A 110 -1.99 5.09 8.11
N LEU A 111 -1.82 5.26 6.80
CA LEU A 111 -0.57 5.61 6.12
C LEU A 111 -0.81 6.78 5.17
N GLU A 112 0.00 7.82 5.29
CA GLU A 112 0.00 8.93 4.34
C GLU A 112 1.37 9.17 3.74
N ALA A 113 1.42 9.38 2.43
CA ALA A 113 2.66 9.61 1.68
C ALA A 113 2.58 10.98 1.00
N PHE A 114 3.64 11.78 1.15
CA PHE A 114 3.66 13.16 0.67
C PHE A 114 5.10 13.63 0.44
N ARG A 115 5.25 14.85 -0.10
CA ARG A 115 6.55 15.47 -0.35
C ARG A 115 6.71 16.76 0.45
N ILE A 116 7.93 16.98 0.95
CA ILE A 116 8.37 18.25 1.53
C ILE A 116 9.65 18.64 0.79
N ASP A 117 9.67 19.83 0.19
CA ASP A 117 10.85 20.37 -0.52
C ASP A 117 11.48 19.41 -1.56
N GLY A 118 10.64 18.60 -2.20
CA GLY A 118 11.05 17.63 -3.21
C GLY A 118 11.41 16.24 -2.65
N ASP A 119 11.68 16.12 -1.36
CA ASP A 119 11.94 14.85 -0.68
C ASP A 119 10.64 14.09 -0.41
N TRP A 120 10.69 12.75 -0.51
CA TRP A 120 9.55 11.89 -0.20
C TRP A 120 9.51 11.51 1.28
N TYR A 121 8.30 11.48 1.81
CA TYR A 121 8.01 11.07 3.17
C TYR A 121 6.78 10.17 3.21
N PHE A 122 6.70 9.36 4.26
CA PHE A 122 5.43 8.77 4.67
C PHE A 122 5.27 8.80 6.19
N ALA A 123 4.05 9.03 6.64
CA ALA A 123 3.65 8.98 8.02
C ALA A 123 2.87 7.69 8.29
N VAL A 124 3.11 7.10 9.47
CA VAL A 124 2.35 5.96 9.98
C VAL A 124 1.60 6.42 11.22
N ALA A 125 0.27 6.43 11.16
CA ALA A 125 -0.55 6.68 12.34
C ALA A 125 -0.64 5.41 13.18
N ASP A 126 -0.22 5.48 14.46
CA ASP A 126 -0.34 4.37 15.40
C ASP A 126 -1.47 4.63 16.40
N SER A 127 -2.40 3.69 16.50
CA SER A 127 -3.59 3.78 17.35
C SER A 127 -3.34 3.29 18.78
N SER A 128 -2.18 2.69 19.07
CA SER A 128 -1.85 2.20 20.40
C SER A 128 -1.22 3.27 21.27
N LYS A 129 -1.30 3.08 22.60
CA LYS A 129 -0.62 3.94 23.58
C LYS A 129 0.89 3.74 23.62
N ALA A 130 1.39 2.58 23.17
CA ALA A 130 2.79 2.18 23.29
C ALA A 130 3.58 2.36 21.99
N GLY A 131 2.90 2.45 20.85
CA GLY A 131 3.48 2.87 19.58
C GLY A 131 3.48 4.39 19.46
N ALA A 132 4.17 4.89 18.45
CA ALA A 132 4.22 6.30 18.14
C ALA A 132 3.91 6.52 16.67
N THR A 133 3.02 7.49 16.39
CA THR A 133 2.87 8.02 15.04
C THR A 133 4.22 8.54 14.57
N SER A 134 4.69 8.02 13.44
CA SER A 134 6.09 8.16 13.02
C SER A 134 6.18 8.65 11.59
N LEU A 135 7.09 9.59 11.33
CA LEU A 135 7.40 10.11 10.01
C LEU A 135 8.71 9.50 9.51
N TYR A 136 8.69 8.97 8.30
CA TYR A 136 9.82 8.38 7.61
C TYR A 136 10.17 9.23 6.39
N ARG A 137 11.45 9.32 6.06
CA ARG A 137 11.98 10.03 4.89
C ARG A 137 12.65 9.03 3.95
N TRP A 138 12.44 9.21 2.65
CA TRP A 138 13.17 8.52 1.59
C TRP A 138 14.61 9.04 1.50
N HIS A 139 15.58 8.14 1.41
CA HIS A 139 17.02 8.44 1.33
C HIS A 139 17.69 7.70 0.17
#